data_AF-A0A0L8H9A3-F1
#
_entry.id   AF-A0A0L8H9A3-F1
#
_cell.length_a   1.000
_cell.length_b   1.000
_cell.length_c   1.000
_cell.angle_alpha   90.00
_cell.angle_beta   90.00
_cell.angle_gamma   90.00
#
_symmetry.space_group_name_H-M   'P 1'
#
loop_
_entity.id
_entity.type
_entity.pdbx_description
1 polymer ?
#
loop_
_entity_poly.entity_id
_entity_poly.type
_entity_poly.pdbx_seq_one_letter_code
_entity_poly.pdbx_strand_id
1 'polypeptide(L)'
;MAFFMLNSDYSRINIPKLKEKTTYWAMCHGILMGTKGSVASSYCSDHAPFALFPSVILRSLLEEAYSVQVDFNLLIHKVAHDYNFLCNSLK
;
A
#
# COMPACT_ATOMS: atom_id res chain seq x y z
N MET A 1 19.40 -2.95 7.26
CA MET A 1 18.71 -2.09 6.27
C MET A 1 17.85 -1.01 6.92
N ALA A 2 16.99 -1.31 7.92
CA ALA A 2 16.18 -0.30 8.63
C ALA A 2 17.02 0.78 9.36
N PHE A 3 18.22 0.42 9.84
CA PHE A 3 19.14 1.34 10.50
C PHE A 3 19.68 2.46 9.56
N PHE A 4 19.66 2.25 8.24
CA PHE A 4 20.18 3.24 7.29
C PHE A 4 19.22 4.42 7.06
N MET A 5 17.93 4.26 7.38
CA MET A 5 16.93 5.32 7.17
C MET A 5 16.84 6.30 8.34
N LEU A 6 17.18 5.87 9.56
CA LEU A 6 17.21 6.73 10.74
C LEU A 6 18.43 7.69 10.77
N ASN A 7 19.44 7.46 9.93
CA ASN A 7 20.70 8.23 9.87
C ASN A 7 20.82 9.17 8.66
N SER A 8 19.72 9.45 7.96
CA SER A 8 19.76 10.47 6.91
C SER A 8 19.64 11.85 7.53
N ASP A 9 20.68 12.67 7.41
CA ASP A 9 20.67 14.08 7.86
C ASP A 9 19.52 14.87 7.21
N TYR A 10 18.38 14.93 7.89
CA TYR A 10 17.16 15.62 7.43
C TYR A 10 17.37 17.13 7.20
N SER A 11 18.44 17.70 7.77
CA SER A 11 18.81 19.12 7.66
C SER A 11 19.23 19.56 6.26
N ARG A 12 19.58 18.62 5.36
CA ARG A 12 20.00 18.91 3.97
C ARG A 12 18.93 18.60 2.91
N ILE A 13 17.78 18.06 3.31
CA ILE A 13 16.75 17.60 2.38
C ILE A 13 15.76 18.72 2.10
N ASN A 14 15.72 19.21 0.87
CA ASN A 14 14.68 20.13 0.40
C ASN A 14 13.40 19.33 0.11
N ILE A 15 12.46 19.35 1.07
CA ILE A 15 11.19 18.61 0.99
C ILE A 15 10.36 18.97 -0.26
N PRO A 16 10.18 20.26 -0.65
CA PRO A 16 9.48 20.62 -1.88
C PRO A 16 10.08 19.98 -3.14
N LYS A 17 11.40 20.04 -3.30
CA LYS A 17 12.11 19.46 -4.45
C LYS A 17 11.98 17.94 -4.48
N LEU A 18 12.03 17.31 -3.30
CA LEU A 18 11.86 15.86 -3.19
C LEU A 18 10.44 15.44 -3.56
N LYS A 19 9.43 16.17 -3.07
CA LYS A 19 8.02 15.95 -3.42
C LYS A 19 7.84 15.94 -4.93
N GLU A 20 8.26 17.00 -5.62
CA GLU A 20 8.17 17.12 -7.07
C GLU A 20 8.81 15.91 -7.78
N LYS A 21 10.06 15.59 -7.42
CA LYS A 21 10.78 14.45 -7.98
C LYS A 21 10.04 13.12 -7.78
N THR A 22 9.50 12.89 -6.58
CA THR A 22 8.77 11.65 -6.26
C THR A 22 7.42 11.57 -6.96
N THR A 23 6.71 12.70 -7.12
CA THR A 23 5.47 12.76 -7.89
C THR A 23 5.71 12.42 -9.36
N TYR A 24 6.73 13.03 -9.98
CA TYR A 24 7.11 12.67 -11.36
C TYR A 24 7.51 11.20 -11.48
N TRP A 25 8.29 10.69 -10.53
CA TRP A 25 8.67 9.27 -10.52
C TRP A 25 7.44 8.36 -10.43
N ALA A 26 6.48 8.65 -9.54
CA ALA A 26 5.25 7.90 -9.39
C ALA A 26 4.42 7.89 -10.68
N MET A 27 4.29 9.05 -11.35
CA MET A 27 3.58 9.17 -12.62
C MET A 27 4.25 8.36 -13.74
N CYS A 28 5.57 8.43 -13.88
CA CYS A 28 6.32 7.66 -14.89
C CYS A 28 6.24 6.13 -14.67
N HIS A 29 6.06 5.68 -13.42
CA HIS A 29 5.96 4.26 -13.08
C HIS A 29 4.51 3.76 -13.02
N GLY A 30 3.52 4.58 -13.40
CA GLY A 30 2.12 4.19 -13.46
C GLY A 30 1.42 4.11 -12.10
N ILE A 31 1.99 4.72 -11.05
CA ILE A 31 1.35 4.85 -9.73
C ILE A 31 0.33 5.97 -9.82
N LEU A 32 -0.82 5.68 -10.43
CA LEU A 32 -1.84 6.65 -10.79
C LEU A 32 -3.21 6.25 -10.25
N MET A 33 -4.06 7.23 -9.98
CA MET A 33 -5.47 7.08 -9.64
C MET A 33 -6.30 8.17 -10.33
N GLY A 34 -7.58 7.88 -10.57
CA GLY A 34 -8.50 8.89 -11.11
C GLY A 34 -8.67 10.08 -10.17
N THR A 35 -8.74 11.28 -10.73
CA THR A 35 -8.94 12.51 -9.95
C THR A 35 -10.31 12.53 -9.26
N LYS A 36 -10.34 12.95 -7.98
CA LYS A 36 -11.60 13.11 -7.23
C LYS A 36 -12.47 14.18 -7.90
N GLY A 37 -13.60 13.77 -8.48
CA GLY A 37 -14.61 14.67 -9.07
C GLY A 37 -14.88 14.45 -10.56
N SER A 38 -14.05 13.70 -11.29
CA SER A 38 -14.35 13.31 -12.68
C SER A 38 -14.80 11.85 -12.71
N VAL A 39 -16.11 11.62 -12.76
CA VAL A 39 -16.71 10.27 -12.74
C VAL A 39 -16.39 9.45 -14.00
N ALA A 40 -15.82 10.06 -15.06
CA ALA A 40 -15.70 9.39 -16.36
C ALA A 40 -14.56 9.85 -17.28
N SER A 41 -13.51 10.53 -16.78
CA SER A 41 -12.38 10.89 -17.66
C SER A 41 -11.11 10.14 -17.27
N SER A 42 -10.88 9.01 -17.93
CA SER A 42 -9.59 8.28 -17.99
C SER A 42 -8.41 9.17 -18.41
N TYR A 43 -8.71 10.37 -18.92
CA TYR A 43 -7.75 11.38 -19.37
C TYR A 43 -7.14 12.23 -18.22
N CYS A 44 -7.79 12.28 -17.05
CA CYS A 44 -7.26 12.97 -15.86
C CYS A 44 -6.90 11.95 -14.79
N SER A 45 -5.61 11.60 -14.74
CA SER A 45 -5.04 10.74 -13.71
C SER A 45 -4.06 11.55 -12.86
N ASP A 46 -4.20 11.47 -11.55
CA ASP A 46 -3.23 12.00 -10.59
C ASP A 46 -2.42 10.85 -10.00
N HIS A 47 -1.31 11.14 -9.32
CA HIS A 47 -0.54 10.12 -8.61
C HIS A 47 -1.36 9.47 -7.48
N ALA A 48 -1.19 8.17 -7.27
CA ALA A 48 -1.78 7.51 -6.10
C ALA A 48 -1.16 8.10 -4.81
N PRO A 49 -1.90 8.19 -3.70
CA PRO A 49 -1.34 8.68 -2.44
C PRO A 49 -0.27 7.70 -1.93
N PHE A 50 0.95 8.19 -1.70
CA PHE A 50 2.07 7.41 -1.16
C PHE A 50 2.80 8.18 -0.04
N ALA A 51 3.50 7.45 0.82
CA ALA A 51 4.34 8.04 1.87
C ALA A 51 5.70 8.45 1.29
N LEU A 52 6.17 9.67 1.59
CA LEU A 52 7.44 10.19 1.08
C LEU A 52 8.65 9.36 1.54
N PHE A 53 8.55 8.80 2.74
CA PHE A 53 9.51 7.86 3.30
C PHE A 53 8.76 6.61 3.75
N PRO A 54 9.36 5.42 3.62
CA PRO A 54 8.77 4.19 4.13
C PRO A 54 8.70 4.25 5.65
N SER A 55 7.61 3.72 6.20
CA SER A 55 7.47 3.54 7.64
C SER A 55 8.39 2.42 8.13
N VAL A 56 8.87 2.52 9.38
CA VAL A 56 9.68 1.49 10.01
C VAL A 56 8.77 0.38 10.53
N ILE A 57 9.05 -0.87 10.15
CA ILE A 57 8.26 -2.06 10.53
C ILE A 57 9.22 -3.13 11.09
N LEU A 58 8.79 -3.84 12.12
CA LEU A 58 9.56 -4.96 12.68
C LEU A 58 9.58 -6.12 11.68
N ARG A 59 10.79 -6.58 11.36
CA ARG A 59 11.00 -7.66 10.38
C ARG A 59 10.31 -8.96 10.78
N SER A 60 10.33 -9.30 12.07
CA SER A 60 9.66 -10.51 12.59
C SER A 60 8.15 -10.50 12.32
N LEU A 61 7.48 -9.40 12.61
CA LEU A 61 6.04 -9.25 12.37
C LEU A 61 5.70 -9.28 10.87
N LEU A 62 6.56 -8.69 10.04
CA LEU A 62 6.38 -8.72 8.59
C LEU A 62 6.52 -10.16 8.04
N GLU A 63 7.51 -10.92 8.51
CA GLU A 63 7.70 -12.32 8.11
C GLU A 63 6.57 -13.23 8.59
N GLU A 64 6.09 -13.02 9.82
CA GLU A 64 4.93 -13.74 10.36
C GLU A 64 3.69 -13.49 9.49
N ALA A 65 3.40 -12.23 9.16
CA ALA A 65 2.29 -11.86 8.29
C ALA A 65 2.40 -12.50 6.89
N TYR A 66 3.61 -12.61 6.33
CA TYR A 66 3.81 -13.31 5.06
C TYR A 66 3.55 -14.81 5.17
N SER A 67 3.97 -15.44 6.27
CA SER A 67 3.79 -16.89 6.46
C SER A 67 2.32 -17.29 6.57
N VAL A 68 1.51 -16.49 7.30
CA VAL A 68 0.11 -16.81 7.57
C VAL A 68 -0.83 -16.50 6.40
N GLN A 69 -0.40 -15.68 5.42
CA GLN A 69 -1.24 -15.29 4.28
C GLN A 69 -1.76 -16.50 3.48
N VAL A 70 -0.96 -17.57 3.36
CA VAL A 70 -1.35 -18.80 2.65
C VAL A 70 -2.49 -19.51 3.37
N ASP A 71 -2.39 -19.61 4.70
CA ASP A 71 -3.43 -20.24 5.53
C ASP A 71 -4.73 -19.43 5.49
N PHE A 72 -4.64 -18.10 5.53
CA PHE A 72 -5.82 -17.23 5.37
C PHE A 72 -6.48 -17.38 4.00
N ASN A 73 -5.69 -17.46 2.92
CA ASN A 73 -6.26 -17.66 1.58
C ASN A 73 -7.05 -18.97 1.49
N LEU A 74 -6.53 -20.06 2.07
CA LEU A 74 -7.22 -21.35 2.12
C LEU A 74 -8.46 -21.32 3.02
N LEU A 75 -8.35 -20.65 4.17
CA LEU A 75 -9.47 -20.49 5.10
C LEU A 75 -10.62 -19.76 4.43
N ILE A 76 -10.36 -18.59 3.82
CA ILE A 76 -11.38 -17.79 3.12
C ILE A 76 -11.97 -18.59 1.97
N HIS A 77 -11.15 -19.32 1.21
CA HIS A 77 -11.65 -20.18 0.13
C HIS A 77 -12.63 -21.25 0.64
N LYS A 78 -12.30 -21.96 1.72
CA LYS A 78 -13.15 -23.01 2.30
C LYS A 78 -14.43 -22.43 2.91
N VAL A 79 -14.31 -21.35 3.67
CA VAL A 79 -15.43 -20.65 4.30
C VAL A 79 -16.42 -20.14 3.25
N ALA A 80 -15.93 -19.58 2.13
CA ALA A 80 -16.78 -19.10 1.06
C ALA A 80 -17.61 -20.22 0.39
N HIS A 81 -17.16 -21.48 0.42
CA HIS A 81 -17.87 -22.63 -0.14
C HIS A 81 -18.80 -23.32 0.87
N ASP A 82 -18.69 -23.02 2.17
CA ASP A 82 -19.58 -23.57 3.19
C ASP A 82 -20.82 -22.69 3.36
N TYR A 83 -21.86 -23.03 2.60
CA TYR A 83 -23.16 -22.34 2.63
C TYR A 83 -23.80 -22.37 4.03
N ASN A 84 -23.71 -23.49 4.74
CA ASN A 84 -24.33 -23.63 6.06
C ASN A 84 -23.62 -22.75 7.09
N PHE A 85 -22.28 -22.70 7.03
CA PHE A 85 -21.49 -21.82 7.87
C PHE A 85 -21.85 -20.35 7.61
N LEU A 86 -21.87 -19.90 6.36
CA LEU A 86 -22.22 -18.51 6.02
C LEU A 86 -23.64 -18.16 6.48
N CYS A 87 -24.64 -19.01 6.18
CA CYS A 87 -26.02 -18.76 6.58
C CYS A 87 -26.24 -18.80 8.10
N ASN A 88 -25.38 -19.45 8.87
CA ASN A 88 -25.51 -19.48 10.32
C ASN A 88 -24.73 -18.35 11.00
N SER A 89 -23.62 -17.88 10.41
CA SER A 89 -22.84 -16.75 10.94
C SER A 89 -23.40 -15.37 10.62
N LEU A 90 -24.27 -15.26 9.59
CA LEU A 90 -24.88 -14.00 9.14
C LEU A 90 -26.35 -13.83 9.58
N LYS A 91 -26.89 -14.76 10.38
CA LYS A 91 -28.20 -14.64 11.05
C LYS A 91 -28.07 -13.82 12.32
#